data_AF-A0A944PLK3-F1
#
_entry.id   AF-A0A944PLK3-F1
#
_cell.length_a   1.000
_cell.length_b   1.000
_cell.length_c   1.000
_cell.angle_alpha   90.00
_cell.angle_beta   90.00
_cell.angle_gamma   90.00
#
_symmetry.space_group_name_H-M   'P 1'
#
loop_
_entity.id
_entity.type
_entity.pdbx_description
1 polymer ?
#
loop_
_entity_poly.entity_id
_entity_poly.type
_entity_poly.pdbx_seq_one_letter_code
_entity_poly.pdbx_strand_id
1 'polypeptide(L)'
;MNNTAHINHDAVLRARVALLGSETLPVRQRVAAYRVLVQVSPLAYLPLLTEALYGYSKEFAHRPGIALALRAESVAAARRMCALEPERAYLLRTALAGYREQLVLMDRRDELASLDREMALAGPAR
;
A
#
# COMPACT_ATOMS: atom_id res chain seq x y z
N MET A 1 5.37 -15.94 -28.94
CA MET A 1 4.87 -16.39 -27.62
C MET A 1 4.44 -15.14 -26.87
N ASN A 2 3.13 -14.86 -26.85
CA ASN A 2 2.58 -13.60 -26.36
C ASN A 2 2.14 -13.81 -24.90
N ASN A 3 3.00 -13.50 -23.94
CA ASN A 3 2.67 -13.60 -22.52
C ASN A 3 2.03 -12.29 -22.04
N THR A 4 0.91 -11.89 -22.65
CA THR A 4 0.02 -10.93 -22.01
C THR A 4 -0.61 -11.66 -20.85
N ALA A 5 -0.14 -11.35 -19.64
CA ALA A 5 -0.73 -11.77 -18.38
C ALA A 5 -2.24 -11.56 -18.48
N HIS A 6 -2.97 -12.65 -18.72
CA HIS A 6 -4.41 -12.63 -18.83
C HIS A 6 -4.90 -12.33 -17.42
N ILE A 7 -5.13 -11.06 -17.12
CA ILE A 7 -5.74 -10.62 -15.87
C ILE A 7 -6.93 -11.55 -15.67
N ASN A 8 -6.90 -12.33 -14.59
CA ASN A 8 -7.90 -13.34 -14.36
C ASN A 8 -9.23 -12.61 -14.08
N HIS A 9 -10.05 -12.45 -15.12
CA HIS A 9 -11.29 -11.68 -15.08
C HIS A 9 -12.23 -12.21 -13.97
N ASP A 10 -12.19 -13.51 -13.73
CA ASP A 10 -12.91 -14.17 -12.66
C ASP A 10 -12.36 -13.79 -11.25
N ALA A 11 -11.04 -13.61 -11.10
CA ALA A 11 -10.48 -13.04 -9.87
C ALA A 11 -10.92 -11.58 -9.64
N VAL A 12 -11.03 -10.79 -10.70
CA VAL A 12 -11.53 -9.40 -10.64
C VAL A 12 -13.00 -9.38 -10.23
N LEU A 13 -13.84 -10.23 -10.82
CA LEU A 13 -15.25 -10.36 -10.45
C LEU A 13 -15.40 -10.80 -9.00
N ARG A 14 -14.66 -11.82 -8.55
CA ARG A 14 -14.66 -12.25 -7.13
C ARG A 14 -14.25 -11.12 -6.19
N ALA A 15 -13.21 -10.35 -6.53
CA ALA A 15 -12.76 -9.23 -5.70
C ALA A 15 -13.85 -8.14 -5.58
N ARG A 16 -14.54 -7.81 -6.69
CA ARG A 16 -15.66 -6.86 -6.68
C ARG A 16 -16.84 -7.38 -5.87
N VAL A 17 -17.25 -8.63 -6.10
CA VAL A 17 -18.36 -9.27 -5.37
C VAL A 17 -18.07 -9.33 -3.88
N ALA A 18 -16.84 -9.68 -3.49
CA ALA A 18 -16.44 -9.67 -2.09
C ALA A 18 -16.65 -8.29 -1.46
N LEU A 19 -16.15 -7.22 -2.10
CA LEU A 19 -16.29 -5.84 -1.60
C LEU A 19 -17.74 -5.35 -1.55
N LEU A 20 -18.62 -5.84 -2.42
CA LEU A 20 -20.05 -5.48 -2.44
C LEU A 20 -20.89 -6.29 -1.44
N GLY A 21 -20.48 -7.53 -1.14
CA GLY A 21 -21.29 -8.51 -0.42
C GLY A 21 -21.19 -8.47 1.11
N SER A 22 -20.48 -7.51 1.70
CA SER A 22 -20.31 -7.48 3.16
C SER A 22 -20.23 -6.06 3.70
N GLU A 23 -21.01 -5.79 4.74
CA GLU A 23 -21.04 -4.50 5.44
C GLU A 23 -19.69 -4.14 6.08
N THR A 24 -18.86 -5.13 6.44
CA THR A 24 -17.51 -4.92 7.00
C THR A 24 -16.57 -6.08 6.64
N LEU A 25 -15.93 -6.01 5.46
CA LEU A 25 -14.87 -6.97 5.11
C LEU A 25 -13.69 -6.89 6.11
N PRO A 26 -13.15 -8.02 6.58
CA PRO A 26 -11.89 -8.05 7.29
C PRO A 26 -10.77 -7.37 6.50
N VAL A 27 -9.89 -6.62 7.17
CA VAL A 27 -8.82 -5.84 6.51
C VAL A 27 -7.97 -6.70 5.57
N ARG A 28 -7.63 -7.92 5.99
CA ARG A 28 -6.89 -8.91 5.16
C ARG A 28 -7.54 -9.17 3.80
N GLN A 29 -8.87 -9.28 3.78
CA GLN A 29 -9.63 -9.59 2.56
C GLN A 29 -9.72 -8.35 1.67
N ARG A 30 -9.83 -7.15 2.25
CA ARG A 30 -9.77 -5.89 1.49
C ARG A 30 -8.42 -5.73 0.80
N VAL A 31 -7.32 -5.98 1.51
CA VAL A 31 -5.97 -5.95 0.93
C VAL A 31 -5.87 -6.93 -0.24
N ALA A 32 -6.35 -8.16 -0.08
CA ALA A 32 -6.36 -9.15 -1.16
C ALA A 32 -7.18 -8.70 -2.38
N ALA A 33 -8.39 -8.16 -2.15
CA ALA A 33 -9.24 -7.65 -3.22
C ALA A 33 -8.61 -6.46 -3.95
N TYR A 34 -8.08 -5.47 -3.21
CA TYR A 34 -7.46 -4.29 -3.82
C TYR A 34 -6.18 -4.62 -4.59
N ARG A 35 -5.37 -5.59 -4.15
CA ARG A 35 -4.20 -6.06 -4.93
C ARG A 35 -4.59 -6.60 -6.30
N VAL A 36 -5.74 -7.27 -6.41
CA VAL A 36 -6.29 -7.73 -7.70
C VAL A 36 -6.81 -6.55 -8.51
N LEU A 37 -7.60 -5.68 -7.87
CA LEU A 37 -8.29 -4.59 -8.57
C LEU A 37 -7.38 -3.48 -9.07
N VAL A 38 -6.24 -3.25 -8.41
CA VAL A 38 -5.19 -2.33 -8.90
C VAL A 38 -4.65 -2.77 -10.26
N GLN A 39 -4.72 -4.06 -10.62
CA GLN A 39 -4.25 -4.51 -11.94
C GLN A 39 -5.14 -4.05 -13.10
N VAL A 40 -6.43 -3.79 -12.84
CA VAL A 40 -7.40 -3.34 -13.84
C VAL A 40 -7.75 -1.87 -13.75
N SER A 41 -7.69 -1.28 -12.55
CA SER A 41 -7.98 0.14 -12.35
C SER A 41 -7.08 0.71 -11.25
N PRO A 42 -5.80 0.98 -11.56
CA PRO A 42 -4.85 1.52 -10.59
C PRO A 42 -5.34 2.83 -9.97
N LEU A 43 -5.90 3.73 -10.77
CA LEU A 43 -6.37 5.04 -10.32
C LEU A 43 -7.41 4.92 -9.18
N ALA A 44 -8.37 4.02 -9.32
CA ALA A 44 -9.43 3.86 -8.33
C ALA A 44 -8.99 3.13 -7.06
N TYR A 45 -8.04 2.18 -7.17
CA TYR A 45 -7.76 1.23 -6.09
C TYR A 45 -6.40 1.39 -5.42
N LEU A 46 -5.46 2.19 -5.98
CA LEU A 46 -4.20 2.49 -5.30
C LEU A 46 -4.37 3.28 -3.98
N PRO A 47 -5.26 4.30 -3.89
CA PRO A 47 -5.52 4.97 -2.61
C PRO A 47 -6.01 3.97 -1.55
N LEU A 48 -7.04 3.20 -1.90
CA LEU A 48 -7.66 2.20 -1.03
C LEU A 48 -6.68 1.10 -0.59
N LEU A 49 -5.82 0.64 -1.51
CA LEU A 49 -4.79 -0.34 -1.19
C LEU A 49 -3.76 0.22 -0.22
N THR A 50 -3.34 1.47 -0.42
CA THR A 50 -2.36 2.15 0.44
C THR A 50 -2.84 2.20 1.90
N GLU A 51 -4.08 2.64 2.10
CA GLU A 51 -4.70 2.71 3.43
C GLU A 51 -4.91 1.34 4.04
N ALA A 52 -5.44 0.39 3.27
CA ALA A 52 -5.72 -0.95 3.75
C ALA A 52 -4.44 -1.65 4.21
N LEU A 53 -3.33 -1.50 3.47
CA LEU A 53 -2.02 -2.04 3.84
C LEU A 53 -1.46 -1.40 5.11
N TYR A 54 -1.56 -0.07 5.23
CA TYR A 54 -1.13 0.65 6.42
C TYR A 54 -1.91 0.20 7.66
N GLY A 55 -3.24 0.14 7.56
CA GLY A 55 -4.11 -0.38 8.63
C GLY A 55 -3.79 -1.83 8.97
N TYR A 56 -3.62 -2.69 7.96
CA TYR A 56 -3.34 -4.10 8.15
C TYR A 56 -1.99 -4.32 8.85
N SER A 57 -0.99 -3.48 8.59
CA SER A 57 0.32 -3.56 9.24
C SER A 57 0.24 -3.48 10.77
N LYS A 58 -0.75 -2.74 11.30
CA LYS A 58 -0.94 -2.55 12.75
C LYS A 58 -1.36 -3.84 13.46
N GLU A 59 -2.08 -4.74 12.78
CA GLU A 59 -2.43 -6.06 13.31
C GLU A 59 -1.19 -6.94 13.55
N PHE A 60 -0.05 -6.61 12.92
CA PHE A 60 1.21 -7.32 13.03
C PHE A 60 2.27 -6.59 13.86
N ALA A 61 1.87 -5.71 14.79
CA ALA A 61 2.83 -5.04 15.69
C ALA A 61 3.74 -6.03 16.44
N HIS A 62 3.22 -7.22 16.78
CA HIS A 62 3.94 -8.31 17.43
C HIS A 62 4.88 -9.11 16.48
N ARG A 63 4.79 -8.89 15.16
CA ARG A 63 5.64 -9.50 14.14
C ARG A 63 6.24 -8.42 13.23
N PRO A 64 7.31 -7.75 13.68
CA PRO A 64 7.81 -6.53 13.05
C PRO A 64 8.23 -6.72 11.59
N GLY A 65 8.72 -7.90 11.19
CA GLY A 65 9.04 -8.19 9.79
C GLY A 65 7.82 -8.19 8.86
N ILE A 66 6.66 -8.69 9.32
CA ILE A 66 5.42 -8.68 8.54
C ILE A 66 4.87 -7.25 8.46
N ALA A 67 4.88 -6.52 9.59
CA ALA A 67 4.48 -5.12 9.62
C ALA A 67 5.34 -4.27 8.67
N LEU A 68 6.66 -4.51 8.63
CA LEU A 68 7.59 -3.83 7.72
C LEU A 68 7.25 -4.11 6.26
N ALA A 69 7.02 -5.37 5.88
CA ALA A 69 6.67 -5.72 4.52
C ALA A 69 5.36 -5.05 4.05
N LEU A 70 4.34 -5.02 4.91
CA LEU A 70 3.06 -4.36 4.61
C LEU A 70 3.21 -2.83 4.49
N ARG A 71 4.04 -2.21 5.33
CA ARG A 71 4.34 -0.76 5.24
C ARG A 71 5.14 -0.44 3.97
N ALA A 72 6.11 -1.27 3.60
CA ALA A 72 6.86 -1.11 2.36
C ALA A 72 5.94 -1.20 1.13
N GLU A 73 5.00 -2.14 1.12
CA GLU A 73 4.01 -2.25 0.04
C GLU A 73 3.06 -1.04 0.01
N SER A 74 2.63 -0.54 1.17
CA SER A 74 1.82 0.68 1.28
C SER A 74 2.53 1.87 0.65
N VAL A 75 3.82 2.07 0.96
CA VAL A 75 4.65 3.11 0.32
C VAL A 75 4.75 2.91 -1.19
N ALA A 76 4.98 1.67 -1.65
CA ALA A 76 5.06 1.38 -3.07
C ALA A 76 3.74 1.66 -3.81
N ALA A 77 2.60 1.36 -3.19
CA ALA A 77 1.28 1.68 -3.72
C ALA A 77 1.09 3.20 -3.82
N ALA A 78 1.43 3.94 -2.76
CA ALA A 78 1.33 5.40 -2.72
C ALA A 78 2.21 6.09 -3.79
N ARG A 79 3.45 5.60 -3.99
CA ARG A 79 4.37 6.13 -5.02
C ARG A 79 3.82 5.97 -6.44
N ARG A 80 3.07 4.90 -6.70
CA ARG A 80 2.45 4.60 -8.00
C ARG A 80 1.18 5.41 -8.27
N MET A 81 0.63 6.13 -7.29
CA MET A 81 -0.55 6.97 -7.47
C MET A 81 -0.27 8.09 -8.47
N CYS A 82 -1.29 8.46 -9.25
CA CYS A 82 -1.22 9.57 -10.19
C CYS A 82 -0.88 10.88 -9.48
N ALA A 83 -0.04 11.71 -10.08
CA ALA A 83 0.34 13.00 -9.49
C ALA A 83 -0.84 13.95 -9.26
N LEU A 84 -1.93 13.80 -10.04
CA LEU A 84 -3.15 14.58 -9.93
C LEU A 84 -4.11 14.08 -8.85
N GLU A 85 -3.83 12.93 -8.24
CA GLU A 85 -4.67 12.37 -7.18
C GLU A 85 -4.57 13.24 -5.92
N PRO A 86 -5.68 13.88 -5.47
CA PRO A 86 -5.64 14.82 -4.34
C PRO A 86 -5.07 14.21 -3.06
N GLU A 87 -5.37 12.94 -2.79
CA GLU A 87 -4.96 12.26 -1.57
C GLU A 87 -3.51 11.75 -1.61
N ARG A 88 -2.86 11.74 -2.78
CA ARG A 88 -1.54 11.13 -2.96
C ARG A 88 -0.50 11.66 -1.99
N ALA A 89 -0.41 12.98 -1.83
CA ALA A 89 0.61 13.59 -0.96
C ALA A 89 0.41 13.17 0.50
N TYR A 90 -0.85 13.19 0.97
CA TYR A 90 -1.22 12.79 2.32
C TYR A 90 -0.95 11.29 2.57
N LEU A 91 -1.38 10.42 1.67
CA LEU A 91 -1.23 8.98 1.78
C LEU A 91 0.24 8.55 1.68
N LEU A 92 1.01 9.13 0.76
CA LEU A 92 2.44 8.87 0.64
C LEU A 92 3.19 9.27 1.91
N ARG A 93 2.92 10.47 2.46
CA ARG A 93 3.54 10.92 3.71
C ARG A 93 3.19 10.00 4.88
N THR A 94 1.92 9.59 4.99
CA THR A 94 1.47 8.68 6.05
C THR A 94 2.13 7.31 5.95
N ALA A 95 2.21 6.75 4.73
CA ALA A 95 2.87 5.48 4.49
C ALA A 95 4.38 5.55 4.79
N LEU A 96 5.06 6.61 4.35
CA LEU A 96 6.49 6.83 4.61
C LEU A 96 6.78 6.98 6.11
N ALA A 97 5.97 7.75 6.83
CA ALA A 97 6.10 7.90 8.29
C ALA A 97 5.97 6.55 9.01
N GLY A 98 4.94 5.76 8.67
CA GLY A 98 4.77 4.43 9.25
C GLY A 98 5.94 3.49 8.91
N TYR A 99 6.41 3.49 7.67
CA TYR A 99 7.56 2.67 7.26
C TYR A 99 8.83 3.09 8.03
N ARG A 100 9.09 4.40 8.16
CA ARG A 100 10.20 4.95 8.94
C ARG A 100 10.16 4.51 10.40
N GLU A 101 9.00 4.64 11.05
CA GLU A 101 8.80 4.19 12.44
C GLU A 101 9.14 2.71 12.59
N GLN A 102 8.75 1.87 11.62
CA GLN A 102 9.04 0.44 11.66
C GLN A 102 10.54 0.15 11.52
N LEU A 103 11.25 0.89 10.66
CA LEU A 103 12.70 0.75 10.49
C LEU A 103 13.45 1.14 11.77
N VAL A 104 13.02 2.21 12.45
CA VAL A 104 13.56 2.62 13.75
C VAL A 104 13.35 1.53 14.80
N LEU A 105 12.14 0.97 14.89
CA LEU A 105 11.82 -0.12 15.81
C LEU A 105 12.69 -1.38 15.59
N MET A 106 13.17 -1.58 14.37
CA MET A 106 13.97 -2.74 13.98
C MET A 106 15.49 -2.46 13.89
N ASP A 107 15.94 -1.26 14.30
CA ASP A 107 17.33 -0.78 14.16
C ASP A 107 17.92 -0.94 12.73
N ARG A 108 17.08 -0.77 11.69
CA ARG A 108 17.47 -0.88 10.27
C ARG A 108 18.07 0.43 9.74
N ARG A 109 19.25 0.80 10.24
CA ARG A 109 19.87 2.13 10.00
C ARG A 109 20.16 2.43 8.52
N ASP A 110 20.59 1.45 7.73
CA ASP A 110 20.93 1.67 6.32
C ASP A 110 19.69 1.99 5.46
N GLU A 111 18.60 1.27 5.70
CA GLU A 111 17.30 1.51 5.07
C GLU A 111 16.74 2.86 5.50
N LEU A 112 16.86 3.20 6.79
CA LEU A 112 16.43 4.48 7.35
C LEU A 112 17.17 5.65 6.70
N ALA A 113 18.50 5.56 6.56
CA ALA A 113 19.31 6.60 5.94
C ALA A 113 18.98 6.81 4.45
N SER A 114 18.54 5.76 3.77
CA SER A 114 18.10 5.83 2.38
C SER A 114 16.72 6.50 2.28
N LEU A 115 15.80 6.14 3.18
CA LEU A 115 14.47 6.73 3.28
C LEU A 115 14.50 8.22 3.64
N ASP A 116 15.32 8.61 4.61
CA ASP A 116 15.44 10.01 5.04
C ASP A 116 16.03 10.89 3.93
N ARG A 117 16.97 10.34 3.14
CA ARG A 117 17.48 11.02 1.93
C ARG A 117 16.40 11.20 0.87
N GLU A 118 15.60 10.18 0.61
CA GLU A 118 14.48 10.29 -0.33
C GLU A 118 13.47 11.36 0.11
N MET A 119 13.09 11.35 1.39
CA MET A 119 12.17 12.33 1.95
C MET A 119 12.72 13.76 1.89
N ALA A 120 14.02 13.96 2.11
CA ALA A 120 14.66 15.26 1.98
C ALA A 120 14.66 15.78 0.54
N LEU A 121 14.90 14.90 -0.44
CA LEU A 121 14.88 15.25 -1.87
C LEU A 121 13.47 15.56 -2.39
N ALA A 122 12.43 14.98 -1.78
CA ALA A 122 11.04 15.25 -2.14
C ALA A 122 10.55 16.65 -1.73
N GLY A 123 11.32 17.36 -0.90
CA GLY A 123 10.98 18.69 -0.38
C GLY A 123 9.93 18.65 0.74
N PRO A 124 9.80 19.74 1.53
CA PRO A 124 8.77 19.82 2.56
C PRO A 124 7.38 19.81 1.91
N ALA A 125 6.43 19.11 2.55
CA ALA A 125 5.02 19.23 2.22
C ALA A 125 4.61 20.70 2.45
N ARG A 126 4.43 21.45 1.35
CA ARG A 126 3.87 22.80 1.39
C ARG A 126 2.40 22.78 1.78
#